data_AF-A0A119A0R3-F1
#
_entry.id   AF-A0A119A0R3-F1
#
_cell.length_a   1.000
_cell.length_b   1.000
_cell.length_c   1.000
_cell.angle_alpha   90.00
_cell.angle_beta   90.00
_cell.angle_gamma   90.00
#
_symmetry.space_group_name_H-M   'P 1'
#
loop_
_entity.id
_entity.type
_entity.pdbx_description
1 polymer ?
#
loop_
_entity_poly.entity_id
_entity_poly.type
_entity_poly.pdbx_seq_one_letter_code
_entity_poly.pdbx_strand_id
1 'polypeptide(L)'
;MKKKRDDHQHDEATRRIVDELDAEPAPLDSLNPTRNDDVSPASPFAVRGNVRALEALKHVSMLLKSAEEVSDEITERASGIERGLVWSLVHSVEMSRSLVDALLKGNGVDPESL
;
A
#
# COMPACT_ATOMS: atom_id res chain seq x y z
N MET A 1 32.25 -9.93 -13.32
CA MET A 1 31.21 -10.78 -13.95
C MET A 1 29.85 -10.15 -13.66
N LYS A 2 29.08 -9.75 -14.70
CA LYS A 2 27.71 -9.21 -14.53
C LYS A 2 26.78 -10.40 -14.26
N LYS A 3 26.17 -10.45 -13.07
CA LYS A 3 25.13 -11.41 -12.73
C LYS A 3 23.96 -11.18 -13.68
N LYS A 4 23.64 -12.17 -14.53
CA LYS A 4 22.48 -12.13 -15.43
C LYS A 4 21.24 -11.98 -14.52
N ARG A 5 20.45 -10.93 -14.71
CA ARG A 5 19.16 -10.78 -14.02
C ARG A 5 18.28 -11.95 -14.48
N ASP A 6 17.76 -12.71 -13.52
CA ASP A 6 16.96 -13.89 -13.80
C ASP A 6 15.51 -13.45 -13.97
N ASP A 7 15.19 -12.96 -15.15
CA ASP A 7 13.89 -12.35 -15.48
C ASP A 7 12.71 -13.35 -15.35
N HIS A 8 12.98 -14.66 -15.33
CA HIS A 8 11.95 -15.70 -15.20
C HIS A 8 11.21 -15.68 -13.85
N GLN A 9 11.90 -15.31 -12.76
CA GLN A 9 11.27 -15.27 -11.44
C GLN A 9 10.25 -14.13 -11.33
N HIS A 10 10.53 -13.00 -11.97
CA HIS A 10 9.59 -11.89 -12.06
C HIS A 10 8.37 -12.27 -12.91
N ASP A 11 8.60 -12.93 -14.05
CA ASP A 11 7.51 -13.39 -14.93
C ASP A 11 6.58 -14.40 -14.25
N GLU A 12 7.12 -15.30 -13.41
CA GLU A 12 6.32 -16.28 -12.67
C GLU A 12 5.53 -15.63 -11.52
N ALA A 13 6.16 -14.73 -10.75
CA ALA A 13 5.48 -13.99 -9.69
C ALA A 13 4.34 -13.12 -10.25
N THR A 14 4.58 -12.43 -11.37
CA THR A 14 3.54 -11.65 -12.06
C THR A 14 2.40 -12.54 -12.57
N ARG A 15 2.70 -13.72 -13.13
CA ARG A 15 1.67 -14.65 -13.58
C ARG A 15 0.77 -15.14 -12.44
N ARG A 16 1.36 -15.49 -11.29
CA ARG A 16 0.59 -15.92 -10.11
C ARG A 16 -0.36 -14.83 -9.60
N ILE A 17 0.10 -13.58 -9.57
CA ILE A 17 -0.74 -12.44 -9.20
C ILE A 17 -1.93 -12.31 -10.17
N VAL A 18 -1.69 -12.44 -11.48
CA VAL A 18 -2.77 -12.36 -12.48
C VAL A 18 -3.77 -13.51 -12.30
N ASP A 19 -3.30 -14.74 -12.11
CA ASP A 19 -4.17 -15.91 -11.89
C ASP A 19 -5.02 -15.76 -10.61
N GLU A 20 -4.47 -15.17 -9.54
CA GLU A 20 -5.20 -14.85 -8.30
C GLU A 20 -6.20 -13.71 -8.48
N LEU A 21 -5.89 -12.71 -9.32
CA LEU A 21 -6.81 -11.61 -9.65
C LEU A 21 -7.97 -12.07 -10.55
N ASP A 22 -7.74 -13.09 -11.37
CA ASP A 22 -8.76 -13.68 -12.25
C ASP A 22 -9.68 -14.67 -11.52
N ALA A 23 -9.34 -15.08 -10.28
CA ALA A 23 -10.23 -15.85 -9.42
C ALA A 23 -11.43 -15.01 -8.97
N GLU A 24 -12.56 -15.66 -8.61
CA GLU A 24 -13.72 -14.91 -8.10
C GLU A 24 -13.34 -14.14 -6.81
N PRO A 25 -13.48 -12.81 -6.80
CA PRO A 25 -13.09 -12.03 -5.63
C PRO A 25 -14.07 -12.27 -4.49
N ALA A 26 -13.52 -12.47 -3.29
CA ALA A 26 -14.35 -12.52 -2.09
C ALA A 26 -15.14 -11.21 -1.93
N PRO A 27 -16.44 -11.25 -1.57
CA PRO A 27 -17.21 -10.05 -1.30
C PRO A 27 -16.53 -9.20 -0.22
N LEU A 28 -16.36 -7.90 -0.45
CA LEU A 28 -15.72 -7.00 0.53
C LEU A 28 -16.40 -7.00 1.91
N ASP A 29 -17.70 -7.28 1.97
CA ASP A 29 -18.47 -7.38 3.21
C ASP A 29 -18.17 -8.65 4.02
N SER A 30 -17.52 -9.64 3.40
CA SER A 30 -17.06 -10.88 4.07
C SER A 30 -15.71 -10.71 4.76
N LEU A 31 -15.00 -9.61 4.49
CA LEU A 31 -13.70 -9.33 5.10
C LEU A 31 -13.87 -8.88 6.55
N ASN A 32 -13.00 -9.39 7.41
CA ASN A 32 -12.85 -8.87 8.75
C ASN A 32 -12.40 -7.40 8.70
N PRO A 33 -12.86 -6.56 9.64
CA PRO A 33 -12.37 -5.19 9.79
C PRO A 33 -10.86 -5.11 10.00
N THR A 34 -10.30 -3.90 9.83
CA THR A 34 -8.88 -3.64 10.11
C THR A 34 -8.50 -4.09 11.52
N ARG A 35 -7.31 -4.69 11.64
CA ARG A 35 -6.67 -4.87 12.95
C ARG A 35 -5.85 -3.63 13.29
N ASN A 36 -5.86 -3.20 14.54
CA ASN A 36 -4.99 -2.12 14.98
C ASN A 36 -3.52 -2.53 14.81
N ASP A 37 -2.71 -1.57 14.40
CA ASP A 37 -1.28 -1.74 14.18
C ASP A 37 -0.59 -0.38 14.37
N ASP A 38 0.58 -0.41 15.00
CA ASP A 38 1.45 0.76 15.08
C ASP A 38 2.12 0.95 13.72
N VAL A 39 2.06 2.17 13.18
CA VAL A 39 2.70 2.50 11.89
C VAL A 39 4.22 2.64 12.10
N SER A 40 4.93 1.56 12.43
CA SER A 40 6.32 1.59 12.90
C SER A 40 6.52 2.19 14.31
N PRO A 41 7.59 1.77 15.03
CA PRO A 41 7.87 2.20 16.41
C PRO A 41 8.08 3.71 16.62
N ALA A 42 8.30 4.47 15.55
CA ALA A 42 8.56 5.90 15.60
C ALA A 42 7.36 6.75 15.11
N SER A 43 6.25 6.14 14.72
CA SER A 43 5.15 6.91 14.12
C SER A 43 4.34 7.67 15.15
N PRO A 44 4.04 8.95 14.88
CA PRO A 44 3.09 9.73 15.67
C PRO A 44 1.62 9.33 15.42
N PHE A 45 1.36 8.39 14.50
CA PHE A 45 0.03 7.94 14.10
C PHE A 45 -0.14 6.42 14.26
N ALA A 46 -1.33 6.00 14.69
CA ALA A 46 -1.73 4.60 14.80
C ALA A 46 -2.92 4.30 13.87
N VAL A 47 -2.94 3.11 13.26
CA VAL A 47 -4.10 2.69 12.46
C VAL A 47 -5.22 2.27 13.39
N ARG A 48 -6.40 2.88 13.26
CA ARG A 48 -7.58 2.47 14.04
C ARG A 48 -8.03 1.07 13.59
N GLY A 49 -8.15 0.16 14.57
CA GLY A 49 -8.80 -1.12 14.35
C GLY A 49 -10.32 -0.97 14.18
N ASN A 50 -10.97 -2.04 13.74
CA ASN A 50 -12.40 -2.16 13.52
C ASN A 50 -12.97 -1.23 12.43
N VAL A 51 -12.13 -0.75 11.50
CA VAL A 51 -12.60 -0.05 10.30
C VAL A 51 -13.04 -1.11 9.29
N ARG A 52 -14.27 -0.99 8.77
CA ARG A 52 -14.79 -1.93 7.75
C ARG A 52 -13.92 -1.88 6.50
N ALA A 53 -13.74 -3.02 5.84
CA ALA A 53 -12.84 -3.15 4.69
C ALA A 53 -13.13 -2.13 3.58
N LEU A 54 -14.40 -1.97 3.19
CA LEU A 54 -14.80 -0.97 2.21
C LEU A 54 -14.41 0.46 2.60
N GLU A 55 -14.53 0.80 3.88
CA GLU A 55 -14.19 2.16 4.35
C GLU A 55 -12.68 2.37 4.37
N ALA A 56 -11.93 1.37 4.84
CA ALA A 56 -10.47 1.40 4.79
C ALA A 56 -9.95 1.53 3.34
N LEU A 57 -10.52 0.79 2.38
CA LEU A 57 -10.13 0.88 0.96
C LEU A 57 -10.42 2.27 0.36
N LYS A 58 -11.51 2.94 0.76
CA LYS A 58 -11.74 4.34 0.36
C LYS A 58 -10.65 5.28 0.88
N HIS A 59 -10.24 5.10 2.15
CA HIS A 59 -9.15 5.88 2.72
C HIS A 59 -7.81 5.62 2.01
N VAL A 60 -7.49 4.36 1.70
CA VAL A 60 -6.31 4.00 0.88
C VAL A 60 -6.37 4.69 -0.48
N SER A 61 -7.53 4.66 -1.15
CA SER A 61 -7.70 5.30 -2.46
C SER A 61 -7.44 6.82 -2.41
N MET A 62 -7.92 7.53 -1.38
CA MET A 62 -7.65 8.96 -1.22
C MET A 62 -6.17 9.25 -0.95
N LEU A 63 -5.52 8.45 -0.10
CA LEU A 63 -4.10 8.60 0.22
C LEU A 63 -3.22 8.37 -1.02
N LEU A 64 -3.53 7.33 -1.81
CA LEU A 64 -2.83 7.07 -3.08
C LEU A 64 -3.08 8.15 -4.12
N LYS A 65 -4.29 8.72 -4.18
CA LYS A 65 -4.57 9.85 -5.08
C LYS A 65 -3.74 11.08 -4.70
N SER A 66 -3.66 11.39 -3.41
CA SER A 66 -2.80 12.47 -2.91
C SER A 66 -1.32 12.22 -3.23
N ALA A 67 -0.86 10.97 -3.14
CA ALA A 67 0.50 10.60 -3.53
C ALA A 67 0.76 10.85 -5.02
N GLU A 68 -0.16 10.43 -5.89
CA GLU A 68 -0.07 10.67 -7.34
C GLU A 68 0.07 12.18 -7.66
N GLU A 69 -0.85 13.00 -7.15
CA GLU A 69 -0.85 14.46 -7.40
C GLU A 69 0.45 15.13 -6.94
N VAL A 70 0.96 14.74 -5.76
CA VAL A 70 2.22 15.26 -5.23
C VAL A 70 3.41 14.78 -6.07
N SER A 71 3.37 13.55 -6.60
CA SER A 71 4.43 13.01 -7.46
C SER A 71 4.49 13.70 -8.82
N ASP A 72 3.34 14.08 -9.37
CA ASP A 72 3.25 14.87 -10.60
C ASP A 72 3.86 16.26 -10.38
N GLU A 73 3.52 16.92 -9.26
CA GLU A 73 4.07 18.24 -8.94
C GLU A 73 5.59 18.22 -8.75
N ILE A 74 6.15 17.18 -8.12
CA ILE A 74 7.62 16.98 -8.03
C ILE A 74 8.23 16.87 -9.42
N THR A 75 7.63 16.05 -10.28
CA THR A 75 8.15 15.76 -11.63
C THR A 75 8.15 17.00 -12.51
N GLU A 76 7.11 17.84 -12.42
CA GLU A 76 7.00 19.09 -13.19
C GLU A 76 7.94 20.20 -12.68
N ARG A 77 8.27 20.20 -11.38
CA ARG A 77 8.99 21.30 -10.71
C ARG A 77 10.39 20.95 -10.25
N ALA A 78 10.98 19.88 -10.77
CA ALA A 78 12.29 19.34 -10.37
C ALA A 78 13.47 20.31 -10.63
N SER A 79 13.52 21.36 -9.83
CA SER A 79 14.64 22.23 -9.49
C SER A 79 14.25 23.07 -8.26
N GLY A 80 14.41 22.51 -7.06
CA GLY A 80 14.09 23.17 -5.78
C GLY A 80 12.66 22.93 -5.26
N ILE A 81 12.35 23.41 -4.04
CA ILE A 81 11.07 23.27 -3.27
C ILE A 81 10.60 21.83 -2.96
N GLU A 82 11.08 20.84 -3.69
CA GLU A 82 10.66 19.43 -3.69
C GLU A 82 10.75 18.68 -2.35
N ARG A 83 11.49 19.19 -1.34
CA ARG A 83 11.56 18.53 -0.02
C ARG A 83 10.19 18.41 0.67
N GLY A 84 9.32 19.42 0.56
CA GLY A 84 7.99 19.39 1.18
C GLY A 84 7.05 18.41 0.47
N LEU A 85 7.11 18.40 -0.86
CA LEU A 85 6.35 17.49 -1.70
C LEU A 85 6.81 16.03 -1.49
N VAL A 86 8.13 15.77 -1.51
CA VAL A 86 8.69 14.44 -1.25
C VAL A 86 8.28 13.93 0.13
N TRP A 87 8.30 14.78 1.16
CA TRP A 87 7.87 14.39 2.50
C TRP A 87 6.37 14.03 2.55
N SER A 88 5.52 14.83 1.90
CA SER A 88 4.07 14.57 1.79
C SER A 88 3.77 13.27 1.02
N LEU A 89 4.51 13.04 -0.07
CA LEU A 89 4.41 11.82 -0.88
C LEU A 89 4.77 10.58 -0.06
N VAL A 90 5.93 10.59 0.59
CA VAL A 90 6.39 9.48 1.44
C VAL A 90 5.35 9.15 2.50
N HIS A 91 4.85 10.17 3.21
CA HIS A 91 3.89 9.97 4.27
C HIS A 91 2.55 9.38 3.77
N SER A 92 2.07 9.83 2.61
CA SER A 92 0.83 9.31 2.00
C SER A 92 0.95 7.83 1.62
N VAL A 93 2.12 7.42 1.11
CA VAL A 93 2.41 6.03 0.77
C VAL A 93 2.57 5.17 2.02
N GLU A 94 3.28 5.63 3.04
CA GLU A 94 3.43 4.93 4.32
C GLU A 94 2.07 4.67 4.98
N MET A 95 1.22 5.69 5.06
CA MET A 95 -0.13 5.55 5.63
C MET A 95 -1.01 4.59 4.80
N SER A 96 -0.90 4.64 3.47
CA SER A 96 -1.62 3.71 2.59
C SER A 96 -1.21 2.27 2.86
N ARG A 97 0.10 2.01 2.92
CA ARG A 97 0.66 0.69 3.22
C ARG A 97 0.18 0.19 4.57
N SER A 98 0.32 0.98 5.63
CA SER A 98 -0.10 0.53 6.96
C SER A 98 -1.60 0.25 7.07
N LEU A 99 -2.44 1.00 6.35
CA LEU A 99 -3.87 0.74 6.33
C LEU A 99 -4.21 -0.57 5.57
N VAL A 100 -3.48 -0.89 4.50
CA VAL A 100 -3.56 -2.18 3.81
C VAL A 100 -3.05 -3.32 4.70
N ASP A 101 -1.90 -3.14 5.36
CA ASP A 101 -1.34 -4.12 6.29
C ASP A 101 -2.32 -4.45 7.41
N ALA A 102 -2.99 -3.43 7.95
CA ALA A 102 -4.04 -3.58 8.95
C ALA A 102 -5.26 -4.38 8.43
N LEU A 103 -5.64 -4.22 7.16
CA LEU A 103 -6.70 -5.02 6.52
C LEU A 103 -6.27 -6.48 6.34
N LEU A 104 -5.07 -6.71 5.82
CA LEU A 104 -4.50 -8.05 5.63
C LEU A 104 -4.43 -8.80 6.97
N LYS A 105 -3.90 -8.13 8.00
CA LYS A 105 -3.81 -8.64 9.38
C LYS A 105 -5.18 -8.97 9.97
N GLY A 106 -6.21 -8.17 9.67
CA GLY A 106 -7.60 -8.47 10.07
C GLY A 106 -8.13 -9.75 9.42
N ASN A 107 -7.67 -10.06 8.22
CA ASN A 107 -8.07 -11.22 7.42
C ASN A 107 -7.11 -12.41 7.51
N GLY A 108 -6.19 -12.41 8.49
CA GLY A 108 -5.31 -13.54 8.77
C GLY A 108 -4.10 -13.66 7.84
N VAL A 109 -3.85 -12.66 7.00
CA VAL A 109 -2.66 -12.58 6.13
C VAL A 109 -1.58 -11.76 6.85
N ASP A 110 -0.36 -12.30 6.92
CA ASP A 110 0.80 -11.57 7.42
C ASP A 110 1.46 -10.79 6.26
N PRO A 111 1.43 -9.44 6.27
CA PRO A 111 1.96 -8.63 5.16
C PRO A 111 3.46 -8.85 4.90
N GLU A 112 4.24 -9.22 5.91
CA GLU A 112 5.69 -9.46 5.76
C GLU A 112 6.01 -10.82 5.10
N SER A 113 4.99 -11.65 4.88
CA SER A 113 5.11 -12.95 4.21
C SER A 113 4.72 -12.94 2.73
N LEU A 114 4.21 -11.80 2.24
CA LEU A 114 3.86 -11.53 0.83
C LEU A 114 5.11 -11.14 0.02
#